data_AF-A0A438ISV5-F1
#
_entry.id   AF-A0A438ISV5-F1
#
_cell.length_a   1.000
_cell.length_b   1.000
_cell.length_c   1.000
_cell.angle_alpha   90.00
_cell.angle_beta   90.00
_cell.angle_gamma   90.00
#
_symmetry.space_group_name_H-M   'P 1'
#
loop_
_entity.id
_entity.type
_entity.pdbx_description
1 polymer ?
#
loop_
_entity_poly.entity_id
_entity_poly.type
_entity_poly.pdbx_seq_one_letter_code
_entity_poly.pdbx_strand_id
1 'polypeptide(L)'
;MYETANTWRKIYSAMKAEKKGAKVGSDTMCHGTTSVYQSNISKHKIDLKQTQYKDIDKRYCDQLIQLKTTEMANKDLDRYYNALDKALMRFHTMKMEEINKIIRELWQQTYRGQDIDCIRIHSDSEGAGTRSYSYKVLMQTGDAELEMRGRCSAGQKVLASLIIRLALAETFCLNCGILALDEPTTNLDGPNAESLAAALLRIMEDRKGQENFQLIVITHDERFAQLIGQRQHAEKYYRVAKDDHCVFTVDALQKSVCFLRPLANHRMVLDVQTMPYNVHNLPQESAAI
;
A
#
# COMPACT_ATOMS: atom_id res chain seq x y z
N MET A 1 114.72 -48.42 -14.22
CA MET A 1 113.37 -48.90 -14.63
C MET A 1 112.40 -49.18 -13.47
N TYR A 2 112.82 -49.21 -12.20
CA TYR A 2 111.92 -49.48 -11.06
C TYR A 2 111.24 -48.23 -10.44
N GLU A 3 111.85 -47.04 -10.56
CA GLU A 3 111.31 -45.82 -9.95
C GLU A 3 110.10 -45.24 -10.68
N THR A 4 110.05 -45.37 -12.02
CA THR A 4 108.95 -44.88 -12.86
C THR A 4 107.66 -45.71 -12.69
N ALA A 5 107.76 -47.02 -12.51
CA ALA A 5 106.60 -47.89 -12.27
C ALA A 5 105.94 -47.64 -10.90
N ASN A 6 106.75 -47.30 -9.88
CA ASN A 6 106.26 -46.96 -8.54
C ASN A 6 105.59 -45.57 -8.50
N THR A 7 106.08 -44.60 -9.29
CA THR A 7 105.44 -43.28 -9.42
C THR A 7 104.08 -43.38 -10.12
N TRP A 8 103.98 -44.12 -11.23
CA TRP A 8 102.68 -44.32 -11.91
C TRP A 8 101.66 -45.09 -11.06
N ARG A 9 102.07 -46.10 -10.27
CA ARG A 9 101.17 -46.75 -9.28
C ARG A 9 100.67 -45.79 -8.22
N LYS A 10 101.53 -44.90 -7.70
CA LYS A 10 101.15 -43.89 -6.71
C LYS A 10 100.15 -42.88 -7.31
N ILE A 11 100.37 -42.42 -8.53
CA ILE A 11 99.46 -41.50 -9.22
C ILE A 11 98.11 -42.17 -9.52
N TYR A 12 98.11 -43.40 -10.04
CA TYR A 12 96.86 -44.13 -10.33
C TYR A 12 96.07 -44.46 -9.06
N SER A 13 96.74 -44.84 -7.97
CA SER A 13 96.08 -45.07 -6.68
C SER A 13 95.54 -43.78 -6.07
N ALA A 14 96.26 -42.66 -6.19
CA ALA A 14 95.78 -41.33 -5.78
C ALA A 14 94.54 -40.90 -6.58
N MET A 15 94.58 -40.99 -7.92
CA MET A 15 93.43 -40.67 -8.77
C MET A 15 92.22 -41.59 -8.51
N LYS A 16 92.45 -42.87 -8.21
CA LYS A 16 91.40 -43.82 -7.85
C LYS A 16 90.80 -43.51 -6.47
N ALA A 17 91.62 -43.06 -5.53
CA ALA A 17 91.18 -42.61 -4.20
C ALA A 17 90.38 -41.31 -4.29
N GLU A 18 90.82 -40.36 -5.12
CA GLU A 18 90.13 -39.08 -5.36
C GLU A 18 88.77 -39.28 -6.03
N LYS A 19 88.68 -40.10 -7.09
CA LYS A 19 87.38 -40.46 -7.71
C LYS A 19 86.45 -41.21 -6.75
N LYS A 20 86.99 -42.08 -5.89
CA LYS A 20 86.20 -42.72 -4.83
C LYS A 20 85.72 -41.72 -3.78
N GLY A 21 86.57 -40.79 -3.36
CA GLY A 21 86.23 -39.72 -2.43
C GLY A 21 85.16 -38.78 -2.97
N ALA A 22 85.26 -38.38 -4.24
CA ALA A 22 84.25 -37.57 -4.93
C ALA A 22 82.90 -38.28 -5.03
N LYS A 23 82.90 -39.59 -5.34
CA LYS A 23 81.67 -40.40 -5.39
C LYS A 23 81.03 -40.57 -4.02
N VAL A 24 81.82 -40.87 -2.99
CA VAL A 24 81.36 -40.99 -1.60
C VAL A 24 80.85 -39.65 -1.06
N GLY A 25 81.51 -38.53 -1.41
CA GLY A 25 81.06 -37.18 -1.07
C GLY A 25 79.72 -36.80 -1.72
N SER A 26 79.54 -37.14 -3.00
CA SER A 26 78.25 -36.97 -3.68
C SER A 26 77.16 -37.85 -3.04
N ASP A 27 77.46 -39.12 -2.75
CA ASP A 27 76.50 -40.05 -2.13
C ASP A 27 76.09 -39.57 -0.74
N THR A 28 77.04 -39.10 0.10
CA THR A 28 76.75 -38.57 1.44
C THR A 28 75.93 -37.29 1.41
N MET A 29 76.21 -36.38 0.47
CA MET A 29 75.41 -35.17 0.28
C MET A 29 73.98 -35.51 -0.15
N CYS A 30 73.82 -36.40 -1.14
CA CYS A 30 72.51 -36.90 -1.56
C CYS A 30 71.76 -37.60 -0.41
N HIS A 31 72.45 -38.36 0.43
CA HIS A 31 71.86 -39.01 1.60
C HIS A 31 71.39 -38.00 2.65
N GLY A 32 72.20 -36.97 2.91
CA GLY A 32 71.84 -35.87 3.81
C GLY A 32 70.59 -35.12 3.35
N THR A 33 70.53 -34.76 2.06
CA THR A 33 69.34 -34.09 1.50
C THR A 33 68.11 -35.00 1.55
N THR A 34 68.27 -36.29 1.22
CA THR A 34 67.19 -37.28 1.28
C THR A 34 66.66 -37.47 2.70
N SER A 35 67.54 -37.48 3.70
CA SER A 35 67.19 -37.57 5.12
C SER A 35 66.38 -36.35 5.59
N VAL A 36 66.75 -35.14 5.16
CA VAL A 36 65.99 -33.91 5.45
C VAL A 36 64.59 -33.97 4.82
N TYR A 37 64.48 -34.36 3.55
CA TYR A 37 63.18 -34.53 2.91
C TYR A 37 62.33 -35.60 3.60
N GLN A 38 62.91 -36.73 4.01
CA GLN A 38 62.20 -37.77 4.77
C GLN A 38 61.72 -37.28 6.14
N SER A 39 62.54 -36.49 6.84
CA SER A 39 62.16 -35.87 8.11
C SER A 39 60.99 -34.89 7.93
N ASN A 40 61.04 -34.05 6.89
CA ASN A 40 59.96 -33.11 6.57
C ASN A 40 58.67 -33.84 6.16
N ILE A 41 58.76 -34.88 5.33
CA ILE A 41 57.60 -35.72 4.97
C ILE A 41 56.98 -36.34 6.24
N SER A 42 57.81 -36.80 7.17
CA SER A 42 57.34 -37.39 8.43
C SER A 42 56.64 -36.37 9.32
N LYS A 43 57.20 -35.16 9.46
CA LYS A 43 56.57 -34.05 10.18
C LYS A 43 55.22 -33.68 9.56
N HIS A 44 55.17 -33.44 8.25
CA HIS A 44 53.92 -33.10 7.56
C HIS A 44 52.86 -34.21 7.64
N LYS A 45 53.27 -35.49 7.65
CA LYS A 45 52.35 -36.63 7.88
C LYS A 45 51.76 -36.64 9.28
N ILE A 46 52.51 -36.18 10.30
CA ILE A 46 52.00 -36.04 11.67
C ILE A 46 51.06 -34.84 11.75
N ASP A 47 51.44 -33.72 11.12
CA ASP A 47 50.61 -32.51 11.08
C ASP A 47 49.26 -32.77 10.40
N LEU A 48 49.24 -33.50 9.27
CA LEU A 48 48.01 -33.91 8.58
C LEU A 48 47.07 -34.79 9.41
N LYS A 49 47.57 -35.43 10.48
CA LYS A 49 46.75 -36.23 11.41
C LYS A 49 46.18 -35.41 12.56
N GLN A 50 46.59 -34.14 12.70
CA GLN A 50 46.00 -33.26 13.71
C GLN A 50 44.50 -33.12 13.46
N THR A 51 43.73 -33.01 14.54
CA THR A 51 42.27 -32.93 14.52
C THR A 51 41.73 -31.78 13.66
N GLN A 52 42.50 -30.71 13.49
CA GLN A 52 42.14 -29.57 12.65
C GLN A 52 42.16 -29.88 11.14
N TYR A 53 42.98 -30.82 10.68
CA TYR A 53 43.07 -31.24 9.27
C TYR A 53 42.27 -32.51 8.97
N LYS A 54 41.81 -33.21 10.01
CA LYS A 54 40.91 -34.35 9.87
C LYS A 54 39.57 -33.89 9.31
N ASP A 55 39.12 -34.53 8.22
CA ASP A 55 37.87 -34.24 7.50
C ASP A 55 37.76 -32.77 7.01
N ILE A 56 38.89 -32.09 6.80
CA ILE A 56 38.93 -30.68 6.42
C ILE A 56 38.23 -30.41 5.09
N ASP A 57 38.35 -31.32 4.12
CA ASP A 57 37.68 -31.20 2.82
C ASP A 57 36.16 -31.25 2.97
N LYS A 58 35.66 -32.15 3.83
CA LYS A 58 34.22 -32.24 4.12
C LYS A 58 33.72 -30.96 4.81
N ARG A 59 34.44 -30.49 5.84
CA ARG A 59 34.10 -29.25 6.55
C ARG A 59 34.16 -28.02 5.64
N TYR A 60 35.14 -27.96 4.75
CA TYR A 60 35.26 -26.91 3.75
C TYR A 60 34.08 -26.94 2.77
N CYS A 61 33.74 -28.11 2.23
CA CYS A 61 32.57 -28.27 1.37
C CYS A 61 31.28 -27.87 2.07
N ASP A 62 31.05 -28.31 3.32
CA ASP A 62 29.85 -27.97 4.09
C ASP A 62 29.75 -26.44 4.31
N GLN A 63 30.86 -25.79 4.69
CA GLN A 63 30.91 -24.33 4.86
C GLN A 63 30.75 -23.58 3.54
N LEU A 64 31.32 -24.08 2.45
CA LEU A 64 31.17 -23.49 1.12
C LEU A 64 29.73 -23.57 0.63
N ILE A 65 29.05 -24.71 0.85
CA ILE A 65 27.63 -24.89 0.54
C ILE A 65 26.80 -23.91 1.37
N GLN A 66 27.06 -23.80 2.67
CA GLN A 66 26.33 -22.87 3.54
C GLN A 66 26.52 -21.42 3.09
N LEU A 67 27.75 -21.01 2.78
CA LEU A 67 28.06 -19.68 2.28
C LEU A 67 27.35 -19.41 0.96
N LYS A 68 27.44 -20.33 -0.01
CA LYS A 68 26.79 -20.15 -1.33
C LYS A 68 25.28 -20.12 -1.22
N THR A 69 24.69 -20.98 -0.39
CA THR A 69 23.25 -20.99 -0.13
C THR A 69 22.80 -19.67 0.50
N THR A 70 23.56 -19.13 1.46
CA THR A 70 23.25 -17.86 2.11
C THR A 70 23.41 -16.67 1.15
N GLU A 71 24.45 -16.67 0.30
CA GLU A 71 24.62 -15.68 -0.76
C GLU A 71 23.45 -15.70 -1.75
N MET A 72 22.97 -16.88 -2.13
CA MET A 72 21.79 -17.03 -2.99
C MET A 72 20.53 -16.51 -2.30
N ALA A 73 20.30 -16.88 -1.04
CA ALA A 73 19.15 -16.41 -0.27
C ALA A 73 19.12 -14.87 -0.13
N ASN A 74 20.28 -14.24 0.13
CA ASN A 74 20.38 -12.78 0.19
C ASN A 74 20.06 -12.12 -1.17
N LYS A 75 20.52 -12.70 -2.27
CA LYS A 75 20.19 -12.21 -3.63
C LYS A 75 18.70 -12.35 -3.93
N ASP A 76 18.08 -13.44 -3.50
CA ASP A 76 16.65 -13.65 -3.68
C ASP A 76 15.83 -12.66 -2.84
N LEU A 77 16.23 -12.40 -1.58
CA LEU A 77 15.61 -11.39 -0.73
C LEU A 77 15.68 -10.00 -1.35
N ASP A 78 16.85 -9.61 -1.88
CA ASP A 78 17.00 -8.32 -2.58
C ASP A 78 16.11 -8.26 -3.83
N ARG A 79 16.02 -9.35 -4.59
CA ARG A 79 15.11 -9.45 -5.74
C ARG A 79 13.65 -9.31 -5.33
N TYR A 80 13.22 -9.95 -4.25
CA TYR A 80 11.84 -9.85 -3.75
C TYR A 80 11.53 -8.46 -3.22
N TYR A 81 12.47 -7.84 -2.50
CA TYR A 81 12.34 -6.46 -2.04
C TYR A 81 12.12 -5.53 -3.24
N ASN A 82 12.99 -5.59 -4.24
CA ASN A 82 12.90 -4.77 -5.46
C ASN A 82 11.62 -5.04 -6.27
N ALA A 83 11.13 -6.28 -6.29
CA ALA A 83 9.89 -6.62 -6.98
C ALA A 83 8.65 -6.07 -6.26
N LEU A 84 8.58 -6.22 -4.93
CA LEU A 84 7.52 -5.67 -4.09
C LEU A 84 7.50 -4.15 -4.16
N ASP A 85 8.67 -3.55 -4.09
CA ASP A 85 8.91 -2.12 -4.16
C ASP A 85 8.34 -1.51 -5.46
N LYS A 86 8.62 -2.13 -6.60
CA LYS A 86 8.07 -1.77 -7.91
C LYS A 86 6.56 -1.99 -7.99
N ALA A 87 6.07 -3.09 -7.44
CA ALA A 87 4.64 -3.39 -7.42
C ALA A 87 3.86 -2.34 -6.61
N LEU A 88 4.41 -1.92 -5.46
CA LEU A 88 3.82 -0.89 -4.60
C LEU A 88 3.78 0.47 -5.31
N MET A 89 4.87 0.88 -5.97
CA MET A 89 4.89 2.12 -6.75
C MET A 89 3.85 2.10 -7.86
N ARG A 90 3.79 1.01 -8.63
CA ARG A 90 2.80 0.84 -9.70
C ARG A 90 1.37 0.89 -9.16
N PHE A 91 1.11 0.22 -8.04
CA PHE A 91 -0.20 0.24 -7.39
C PHE A 91 -0.59 1.66 -6.95
N HIS A 92 0.34 2.39 -6.33
CA HIS A 92 0.10 3.76 -5.89
C HIS A 92 -0.19 4.71 -7.05
N THR A 93 0.62 4.68 -8.12
CA THR A 93 0.39 5.49 -9.33
C THR A 93 -0.97 5.18 -9.94
N MET A 94 -1.28 3.89 -10.13
CA MET A 94 -2.57 3.46 -10.69
C MET A 94 -3.75 3.93 -9.85
N LYS A 95 -3.66 3.81 -8.52
CA LYS A 95 -4.73 4.25 -7.62
C LYS A 95 -4.89 5.76 -7.60
N MET A 96 -3.80 6.52 -7.67
CA MET A 96 -3.88 7.98 -7.72
C MET A 96 -4.49 8.48 -9.04
N GLU A 97 -4.21 7.81 -10.17
CA GLU A 97 -4.86 8.09 -11.45
C GLU A 97 -6.37 7.82 -11.40
N GLU A 98 -6.78 6.68 -10.82
CA GLU A 98 -8.18 6.31 -10.62
C GLU A 98 -8.92 7.34 -9.75
N ILE A 99 -8.34 7.72 -8.60
CA ILE A 99 -8.90 8.74 -7.70
C ILE A 99 -9.04 10.08 -8.42
N ASN A 100 -8.00 10.53 -9.12
CA ASN A 100 -8.00 11.81 -9.83
C ASN A 100 -9.02 11.86 -10.97
N LYS A 101 -9.28 10.72 -11.62
CA LYS A 101 -10.33 10.61 -12.63
C LYS A 101 -11.71 10.85 -12.00
N ILE A 102 -12.02 10.16 -10.90
CA ILE A 102 -13.31 10.30 -10.21
C ILE A 102 -13.48 11.72 -9.64
N ILE A 103 -12.42 12.27 -9.04
CA ILE A 103 -12.42 13.66 -8.53
C ILE A 103 -12.76 14.64 -9.65
N ARG A 104 -12.12 14.52 -10.82
CA ARG A 104 -12.37 15.40 -11.97
C ARG A 104 -13.82 15.30 -12.43
N GLU A 105 -14.33 14.08 -12.57
CA GLU A 105 -15.71 13.83 -13.02
C GLU A 105 -16.74 14.40 -12.04
N LEU A 106 -16.55 14.18 -10.73
CA LEU A 106 -17.43 14.71 -9.69
C LEU A 106 -17.36 16.25 -9.63
N TRP A 107 -16.15 16.82 -9.67
CA TRP A 107 -15.97 18.28 -9.64
C TRP A 107 -16.73 18.98 -10.76
N GLN A 108 -16.57 18.50 -12.00
CA GLN A 108 -17.24 19.08 -13.17
C GLN A 108 -18.77 18.96 -13.12
N GLN A 109 -19.30 17.97 -12.38
CA GLN A 109 -20.74 17.78 -12.22
C GLN A 109 -21.32 18.66 -11.11
N THR A 110 -20.56 18.88 -10.03
CA THR A 110 -21.05 19.56 -8.83
C THR A 110 -20.73 21.05 -8.79
N TYR A 111 -19.55 21.45 -9.23
CA TYR A 111 -19.09 22.83 -9.08
C TYR A 111 -19.64 23.70 -10.22
N ARG A 112 -20.35 24.76 -9.87
CA ARG A 112 -20.97 25.69 -10.83
C ARG A 112 -20.17 26.98 -11.06
N GLY A 113 -19.05 27.16 -10.36
CA GLY A 113 -18.15 28.29 -10.57
C GLY A 113 -17.35 28.17 -11.86
N GLN A 114 -16.98 29.30 -12.46
CA GLN A 114 -16.17 29.38 -13.69
C GLN A 114 -14.68 29.61 -13.42
N ASP A 115 -14.29 29.70 -12.16
CA ASP A 115 -12.94 30.05 -11.71
C ASP A 115 -12.00 28.83 -11.56
N ILE A 116 -12.56 27.61 -11.44
CA ILE A 116 -11.80 26.38 -11.26
C ILE A 116 -12.36 25.28 -12.17
N ASP A 117 -11.56 24.86 -13.15
CA ASP A 117 -11.95 23.87 -14.16
C ASP A 117 -11.93 22.45 -13.58
N CYS A 118 -10.90 22.12 -12.81
CA CYS A 118 -10.79 20.83 -12.15
C CYS A 118 -9.87 20.90 -10.93
N ILE A 119 -9.98 19.89 -10.07
CA ILE A 119 -9.08 19.67 -8.95
C ILE A 119 -8.44 18.28 -9.07
N ARG A 120 -7.23 18.13 -8.57
CA ARG A 120 -6.51 16.84 -8.52
C ARG A 120 -5.60 16.75 -7.30
N ILE A 121 -5.40 15.53 -6.82
CA ILE A 121 -4.41 15.21 -5.80
C ILE A 121 -3.10 14.92 -6.53
N HIS A 122 -2.08 15.68 -6.20
CA HIS A 122 -0.71 15.42 -6.61
C HIS A 122 0.03 14.70 -5.48
N SER A 123 0.77 13.65 -5.83
CA SER A 123 1.64 12.93 -4.91
C SER A 123 3.08 13.07 -5.37
N ASP A 124 3.88 13.77 -4.57
CA ASP A 124 5.33 13.81 -4.71
C ASP A 124 5.93 12.65 -3.88
N SER A 125 6.82 11.86 -4.49
CA SER A 125 7.64 10.87 -3.78
C SER A 125 9.05 11.41 -3.61
N GLU A 126 9.46 11.70 -2.37
CA GLU A 126 10.87 12.04 -2.11
C GLU A 126 11.73 10.78 -2.11
N GLY A 127 12.89 10.85 -2.78
CA GLY A 127 13.69 9.70 -3.18
C GLY A 127 14.35 8.89 -2.05
N ALA A 128 14.75 7.67 -2.42
CA ALA A 128 15.66 6.72 -1.77
C ALA A 128 15.69 6.70 -0.22
N GLY A 129 14.66 6.09 0.39
CA GLY A 129 14.59 5.81 1.81
C GLY A 129 13.21 5.28 2.22
N THR A 130 12.85 5.40 3.50
CA THR A 130 11.47 5.23 3.96
C THR A 130 10.59 6.21 3.21
N ARG A 131 9.79 5.70 2.27
CA ARG A 131 9.04 6.51 1.29
C ARG A 131 8.08 7.45 2.00
N SER A 132 8.44 8.73 2.03
CA SER A 132 7.54 9.79 2.42
C SER A 132 6.80 10.28 1.18
N TYR A 133 5.48 10.15 1.18
CA TYR A 133 4.63 10.76 0.16
C TYR A 133 4.12 12.09 0.66
N SER A 134 4.37 13.14 -0.13
CA SER A 134 3.80 14.46 0.11
C SER A 134 2.60 14.64 -0.82
N TYR A 135 1.42 14.87 -0.23
CA TYR A 135 0.18 15.07 -0.98
C TYR A 135 -0.21 16.54 -0.98
N LYS A 136 -0.55 17.04 -2.17
CA LYS A 136 -1.03 18.42 -2.37
C LYS A 136 -2.28 18.38 -3.23
N VAL A 137 -3.26 19.21 -2.90
CA VAL A 137 -4.44 19.38 -3.75
C VAL A 137 -4.19 20.57 -4.67
N LEU A 138 -4.18 20.29 -5.97
CA LEU A 138 -4.00 21.26 -7.02
C LEU A 138 -5.34 21.57 -7.68
N MET A 139 -5.54 22.82 -8.04
CA MET A 139 -6.64 23.28 -8.89
C MET A 139 -6.07 23.72 -10.24
N GLN A 140 -6.83 23.51 -11.29
CA GLN A 140 -6.54 24.01 -12.63
C GLN A 140 -7.47 25.19 -12.93
N THR A 141 -6.89 26.31 -13.34
CA THR A 141 -7.60 27.51 -13.79
C THR A 141 -7.01 27.92 -15.14
N GLY A 142 -7.71 27.56 -16.23
CA GLY A 142 -7.20 27.65 -17.58
C GLY A 142 -5.93 26.82 -17.78
N ASP A 143 -4.85 27.49 -18.16
CA ASP A 143 -3.54 26.87 -18.38
C ASP A 143 -2.65 26.82 -17.12
N ALA A 144 -3.12 27.39 -16.00
CA ALA A 144 -2.34 27.44 -14.76
C ALA A 144 -2.77 26.35 -13.77
N GLU A 145 -1.79 25.68 -13.17
CA GLU A 145 -2.00 24.79 -12.02
C GLU A 145 -1.52 25.46 -10.73
N LEU A 146 -2.40 25.49 -9.72
CA LEU A 146 -2.17 26.19 -8.47
C LEU A 146 -2.51 25.31 -7.28
N GLU A 147 -1.78 25.44 -6.18
CA GLU A 147 -2.13 24.75 -4.93
C GLU A 147 -3.36 25.41 -4.28
N MET A 148 -4.38 24.61 -3.95
CA MET A 148 -5.63 25.09 -3.32
C MET A 148 -5.41 25.66 -1.91
N ARG A 149 -4.36 25.21 -1.22
CA ARG A 149 -4.06 25.63 0.15
C ARG A 149 -3.84 27.14 0.21
N GLY A 150 -4.65 27.81 1.03
CA GLY A 150 -4.59 29.26 1.21
C GLY A 150 -5.17 30.09 0.05
N ARG A 151 -5.72 29.46 -0.99
CA ARG A 151 -6.24 30.15 -2.20
C ARG A 151 -7.73 29.96 -2.44
N CYS A 152 -8.37 29.01 -1.76
CA CYS A 152 -9.79 28.70 -1.98
C CYS A 152 -10.72 29.32 -0.92
N SER A 153 -11.95 29.60 -1.33
CA SER A 153 -13.05 30.03 -0.46
C SER A 153 -13.50 28.93 0.50
N ALA A 154 -14.31 29.28 1.51
CA ALA A 154 -14.84 28.30 2.46
C ALA A 154 -15.71 27.23 1.76
N GLY A 155 -16.62 27.64 0.87
CA GLY A 155 -17.46 26.72 0.11
C GLY A 155 -16.68 25.80 -0.81
N GLN A 156 -15.65 26.32 -1.50
CA GLN A 156 -14.76 25.51 -2.35
C GLN A 156 -14.02 24.44 -1.54
N LYS A 157 -13.55 24.78 -0.33
CA LYS A 157 -12.89 23.82 0.57
C LYS A 157 -13.85 22.72 1.01
N VAL A 158 -15.08 23.07 1.39
CA VAL A 158 -16.10 22.08 1.79
C VAL A 158 -16.41 21.16 0.62
N LEU A 159 -16.70 21.70 -0.56
CA LEU A 159 -17.01 20.91 -1.75
C LEU A 159 -15.85 20.01 -2.17
N ALA A 160 -14.63 20.54 -2.25
CA ALA A 160 -13.43 19.75 -2.59
C ALA A 160 -13.21 18.61 -1.59
N SER A 161 -13.35 18.88 -0.28
CA SER A 161 -13.20 17.86 0.76
C SER A 161 -14.23 16.75 0.64
N LEU A 162 -15.46 17.10 0.24
CA LEU A 162 -16.54 16.13 0.07
C LEU A 162 -16.30 15.26 -1.16
N ILE A 163 -15.95 15.86 -2.29
CA ILE A 163 -15.63 15.14 -3.53
C ILE A 163 -14.44 14.20 -3.33
N ILE A 164 -13.38 14.65 -2.66
CA ILE A 164 -12.22 13.80 -2.37
C ILE A 164 -12.64 12.61 -1.51
N ARG A 165 -13.47 12.81 -0.47
CA ARG A 165 -13.99 11.71 0.35
C ARG A 165 -14.82 10.73 -0.47
N LEU A 166 -15.68 11.21 -1.36
CA LEU A 166 -16.47 10.37 -2.27
C LEU A 166 -15.56 9.54 -3.19
N ALA A 167 -14.57 10.16 -3.82
CA ALA A 167 -13.64 9.47 -4.72
C ALA A 167 -12.80 8.40 -4.00
N LEU A 168 -12.37 8.69 -2.77
CA LEU A 168 -11.65 7.72 -1.94
C LEU A 168 -12.56 6.55 -1.55
N ALA A 169 -13.79 6.82 -1.13
CA ALA A 169 -14.76 5.79 -0.81
C ALA A 169 -15.09 4.90 -2.03
N GLU A 170 -15.17 5.48 -3.22
CA GLU A 170 -15.35 4.73 -4.47
C GLU A 170 -14.16 3.84 -4.81
N THR A 171 -12.95 4.37 -4.67
CA THR A 171 -11.73 3.65 -5.09
C THR A 171 -11.33 2.54 -4.12
N PHE A 172 -11.52 2.75 -2.81
CA PHE A 172 -11.02 1.85 -1.77
C PHE A 172 -12.11 1.02 -1.08
N CYS A 173 -13.36 1.47 -1.04
CA CYS A 173 -14.41 0.82 -0.26
C CYS A 173 -15.35 -0.06 -1.10
N LEU A 174 -14.81 -0.87 -2.02
CA LEU A 174 -15.59 -1.79 -2.87
C LEU A 174 -16.51 -2.73 -2.05
N ASN A 175 -16.12 -3.09 -0.82
CA ASN A 175 -16.84 -4.02 0.04
C ASN A 175 -17.50 -3.37 1.27
N CYS A 176 -17.34 -2.07 1.46
CA CYS A 176 -17.92 -1.32 2.58
C CYS A 176 -18.65 -0.10 2.04
N GLY A 177 -19.93 -0.25 1.71
CA GLY A 177 -20.69 0.81 1.08
C GLY A 177 -21.33 1.80 2.05
N ILE A 178 -20.83 1.94 3.29
CA ILE A 178 -21.39 2.93 4.23
C ILE A 178 -20.70 4.28 4.02
N LEU A 179 -21.49 5.30 3.69
CA LEU A 179 -21.04 6.68 3.57
C LEU A 179 -21.92 7.56 4.45
N ALA A 180 -21.32 8.31 5.36
CA ALA A 180 -22.03 9.26 6.22
C ALA A 180 -21.59 10.69 5.92
N LEU A 181 -22.56 11.57 5.65
CA LEU A 181 -22.37 12.98 5.33
C LEU A 181 -23.10 13.80 6.38
N ASP A 182 -22.34 14.49 7.22
CA ASP A 182 -22.85 15.42 8.22
C ASP A 182 -22.79 16.85 7.68
N GLU A 183 -23.95 17.49 7.58
CA GLU A 183 -24.18 18.83 7.04
C GLU A 183 -23.40 19.15 5.76
N PRO A 184 -23.60 18.38 4.67
CA PRO A 184 -22.80 18.50 3.45
C PRO A 184 -23.00 19.83 2.70
N THR A 185 -24.06 20.58 3.01
CA THR A 185 -24.37 21.89 2.42
C THR A 185 -23.76 23.07 3.18
N THR A 186 -22.97 22.82 4.23
CA THR A 186 -22.31 23.88 5.01
C THR A 186 -21.48 24.79 4.11
N ASN A 187 -21.77 26.10 4.11
CA ASN A 187 -21.10 27.11 3.27
C ASN A 187 -21.23 26.89 1.74
N LEU A 188 -22.19 26.09 1.28
CA LEU A 188 -22.55 25.98 -0.14
C LEU A 188 -23.71 26.93 -0.45
N ASP A 189 -23.69 27.50 -1.66
CA ASP A 189 -24.84 28.22 -2.20
C ASP A 189 -25.88 27.22 -2.74
N GLY A 190 -27.10 27.70 -2.99
CA GLY A 190 -28.20 26.88 -3.49
C GLY A 190 -27.84 26.06 -4.73
N PRO A 191 -27.24 26.65 -5.79
CA PRO A 191 -26.88 25.91 -7.01
C PRO A 191 -25.84 24.80 -6.80
N ASN A 192 -24.80 25.03 -5.98
CA ASN A 192 -23.82 23.97 -5.69
C ASN A 192 -24.42 22.89 -4.79
N ALA A 193 -25.29 23.24 -3.84
CA ALA A 193 -26.02 22.27 -3.01
C ALA A 193 -26.95 21.38 -3.87
N GLU A 194 -27.70 21.96 -4.80
CA GLU A 194 -28.54 21.22 -5.75
C GLU A 194 -27.72 20.28 -6.64
N SER A 195 -26.57 20.76 -7.14
CA SER A 195 -25.69 19.97 -8.00
C SER A 195 -25.01 18.83 -7.24
N LEU A 196 -24.68 19.05 -5.96
CA LEU A 196 -24.20 18.02 -5.06
C LEU A 196 -25.25 16.94 -4.80
N ALA A 197 -26.51 17.33 -4.57
CA ALA A 197 -27.61 16.38 -4.40
C ALA A 197 -27.77 15.51 -5.67
N ALA A 198 -27.70 16.11 -6.86
CA ALA A 198 -27.76 15.39 -8.12
C ALA A 198 -26.60 14.39 -8.30
N ALA A 199 -25.37 14.77 -7.91
CA ALA A 199 -24.22 13.87 -7.95
C ALA A 199 -24.37 12.69 -6.97
N LEU A 200 -24.87 12.94 -5.76
CA LEU A 200 -25.13 11.88 -4.78
C LEU A 200 -26.21 10.90 -5.26
N LEU A 201 -27.29 11.39 -5.87
CA LEU A 201 -28.33 10.54 -6.47
C LEU A 201 -27.77 9.65 -7.57
N ARG A 202 -26.87 10.17 -8.41
CA ARG A 202 -26.19 9.38 -9.44
C ARG A 202 -25.34 8.27 -8.84
N ILE A 203 -24.54 8.57 -7.82
CA ILE A 203 -23.75 7.55 -7.10
C ILE A 203 -24.67 6.48 -6.49
N MET A 204 -25.82 6.87 -5.94
CA MET A 204 -26.80 5.92 -5.40
C MET A 204 -27.38 5.02 -6.50
N GLU A 205 -27.70 5.54 -7.69
CA GLU A 205 -28.24 4.74 -8.79
C GLU A 205 -27.19 3.82 -9.40
N ASP A 206 -25.95 4.31 -9.62
CA ASP A 206 -24.83 3.51 -10.13
C ASP A 206 -24.51 2.32 -9.19
N ARG A 207 -24.76 2.49 -7.88
CA ARG A 207 -24.52 1.46 -6.85
C ARG A 207 -25.76 0.68 -6.43
N LYS A 208 -26.93 0.95 -7.01
CA LYS A 208 -28.20 0.28 -6.65
C LYS A 208 -28.19 -1.23 -6.94
N GLY A 209 -27.36 -1.66 -7.90
CA GLY A 209 -27.14 -3.08 -8.19
C GLY A 209 -26.17 -3.78 -7.22
N GLN A 210 -25.53 -3.06 -6.30
CA GLN A 210 -24.64 -3.62 -5.29
C GLN A 210 -25.41 -3.78 -3.96
N GLU A 211 -25.34 -4.96 -3.35
CA GLU A 211 -26.18 -5.29 -2.18
C GLU A 211 -25.82 -4.51 -0.89
N ASN A 212 -24.71 -3.75 -0.86
CA ASN A 212 -24.12 -3.24 0.39
C ASN A 212 -23.87 -1.71 0.45
N PHE A 213 -24.57 -0.89 -0.34
CA PHE A 213 -24.42 0.58 -0.26
C PHE A 213 -25.47 1.24 0.65
N GLN A 214 -25.00 1.99 1.64
CA GLN A 214 -25.81 2.76 2.60
C GLN A 214 -25.28 4.20 2.68
N LEU A 215 -26.11 5.16 2.30
CA LEU A 215 -25.82 6.58 2.45
C LEU A 215 -26.61 7.15 3.64
N ILE A 216 -25.91 7.72 4.61
CA ILE A 216 -26.48 8.45 5.75
C ILE A 216 -26.21 9.93 5.52
N VAL A 217 -27.26 10.74 5.48
CA VAL A 217 -27.16 12.19 5.36
C VAL A 217 -27.81 12.83 6.58
N ILE A 218 -27.06 13.67 7.28
CA ILE A 218 -27.55 14.51 8.37
C ILE A 218 -27.59 15.93 7.82
N THR A 219 -28.76 16.55 7.84
CA THR A 219 -28.88 17.95 7.43
C THR A 219 -30.07 18.66 8.08
N HIS A 220 -29.92 19.96 8.31
CA HIS A 220 -31.00 20.90 8.61
C HIS A 220 -31.55 21.62 7.36
N ASP A 221 -30.94 21.42 6.18
CA ASP A 221 -31.42 21.96 4.92
C ASP A 221 -32.56 21.08 4.37
N GLU A 222 -33.80 21.52 4.61
CA GLU A 222 -35.00 20.84 4.15
C GLU A 222 -35.05 20.68 2.62
N ARG A 223 -34.52 21.67 1.87
CA ARG A 223 -34.53 21.64 0.41
C ARG A 223 -33.57 20.57 -0.10
N PHE A 224 -32.38 20.47 0.48
CA PHE A 224 -31.41 19.42 0.18
C PHE A 224 -31.94 18.02 0.54
N ALA A 225 -32.58 17.88 1.71
CA ALA A 225 -33.19 16.63 2.15
C ALA A 225 -34.31 16.15 1.20
N GLN A 226 -35.11 17.09 0.67
CA GLN A 226 -36.14 16.79 -0.32
C GLN A 226 -35.54 16.35 -1.67
N LEU A 227 -34.42 16.94 -2.10
CA LEU A 227 -33.74 16.58 -3.34
C LEU A 227 -33.17 15.15 -3.28
N ILE A 228 -32.50 14.79 -2.19
CA ILE A 228 -31.91 13.44 -2.05
C ILE A 228 -32.97 12.37 -1.79
N GLY A 229 -33.97 12.63 -0.96
CA GLY A 229 -34.95 11.61 -0.59
C GLY A 229 -36.16 11.51 -1.54
N GLN A 230 -36.03 11.97 -2.78
CA GLN A 230 -37.03 11.74 -3.83
C GLN A 230 -37.41 10.25 -3.93
N ARG A 231 -38.64 9.98 -4.39
CA ARG A 231 -39.40 8.72 -4.22
C ARG A 231 -38.69 7.40 -4.57
N GLN A 232 -37.56 7.43 -5.27
CA GLN A 232 -36.90 6.25 -5.83
C GLN A 232 -35.76 5.68 -4.96
N HIS A 233 -35.27 6.41 -3.94
CA HIS A 233 -34.01 6.04 -3.25
C HIS A 233 -34.05 6.02 -1.71
N ALA A 234 -35.09 6.58 -1.07
CA ALA A 234 -35.22 6.59 0.39
C ALA A 234 -36.64 6.21 0.83
N GLU A 235 -36.77 5.16 1.63
CA GLU A 235 -38.05 4.68 2.17
C GLU A 235 -38.51 5.46 3.42
N LYS A 236 -37.58 5.92 4.25
CA LYS A 236 -37.85 6.57 5.55
C LYS A 236 -36.93 7.76 5.78
N TYR A 237 -37.45 8.78 6.44
CA TYR A 237 -36.67 9.89 6.99
C TYR A 237 -36.74 9.83 8.51
N TYR A 238 -35.66 10.24 9.16
CA TYR A 238 -35.59 10.34 10.61
C TYR A 238 -35.43 11.81 10.98
N ARG A 239 -36.39 12.35 11.74
CA ARG A 239 -36.30 13.69 12.30
C ARG A 239 -35.82 13.57 13.74
N VAL A 240 -34.70 14.22 14.06
CA VAL A 240 -34.20 14.31 15.43
C VAL A 240 -34.67 15.64 16.02
N ALA A 241 -35.40 15.59 17.12
CA ALA A 241 -35.90 16.77 17.83
C ALA A 241 -35.55 16.68 19.31
N LYS A 242 -35.59 17.83 20.00
CA LYS A 242 -35.41 17.90 21.45
C LYS A 242 -36.77 18.13 22.08
N ASP A 243 -37.17 17.29 23.02
CA ASP A 243 -38.44 17.45 23.73
C ASP A 243 -38.35 18.54 24.81
N ASP A 244 -39.48 18.83 25.46
CA ASP A 244 -39.60 19.83 26.53
C ASP A 244 -38.74 19.50 27.76
N HIS A 245 -38.28 18.26 27.90
CA HIS A 245 -37.41 17.78 28.97
C HIS A 245 -35.93 17.75 28.58
N CYS A 246 -35.60 18.35 27.44
CA CYS A 246 -34.26 18.40 26.89
C CYS A 246 -33.67 17.04 26.48
N VAL A 247 -34.52 16.04 26.24
CA VAL A 247 -34.13 14.71 25.74
C VAL A 247 -34.29 14.68 24.22
N PHE A 248 -33.33 14.06 23.53
CA PHE A 248 -33.42 13.87 22.08
C PHE A 248 -34.39 12.72 21.75
N THR A 249 -35.35 13.01 20.88
CA THR A 249 -36.32 12.06 20.33
C THR A 249 -36.07 11.90 18.84
N VAL A 250 -36.29 10.69 18.32
CA VAL A 250 -36.10 10.36 16.90
C VAL A 250 -37.44 9.88 16.34
N ASP A 251 -38.04 10.69 15.48
CA ASP A 251 -39.29 10.37 14.81
C ASP A 251 -39.01 9.82 13.41
N ALA A 252 -39.52 8.62 13.13
CA ALA A 252 -39.53 8.08 11.77
C ALA A 252 -40.72 8.70 11.00
N LEU A 253 -40.42 9.53 10.01
CA LEU A 253 -41.42 10.10 9.12
C LEU A 253 -41.68 9.13 7.97
N GLN A 254 -42.88 8.54 7.95
CA GLN A 254 -43.37 7.72 6.84
C GLN A 254 -43.93 8.66 5.76
N LYS A 255 -43.60 8.43 4.48
CA LYS A 255 -44.13 9.23 3.36
C LYS A 255 -45.66 9.15 3.35
N SER A 256 -46.34 10.22 3.76
CA SER A 256 -47.78 10.37 3.60
C SER A 256 -48.15 10.45 2.12
N VAL A 257 -49.10 9.62 1.73
CA VAL A 257 -49.61 9.50 0.36
C VAL A 257 -50.43 10.75 0.02
N CYS A 258 -49.91 11.64 -0.84
CA CYS A 258 -50.74 12.67 -1.48
C CYS A 258 -51.55 12.04 -2.61
N PHE A 259 -52.81 11.69 -2.35
CA PHE A 259 -53.79 11.42 -3.41
C PHE A 259 -54.29 12.75 -3.98
N LEU A 260 -53.89 13.09 -5.21
CA LEU A 260 -54.62 14.09 -6.01
C LEU A 260 -55.95 13.45 -6.44
N ARG A 261 -57.06 13.82 -5.81
CA ARG A 261 -58.40 13.48 -6.31
C ARG A 261 -58.84 14.52 -7.34
N PRO A 262 -59.28 14.14 -8.55
CA PRO A 262 -59.88 15.09 -9.47
C PRO A 262 -61.30 15.42 -8.98
N LEU A 263 -61.56 16.69 -8.67
CA LEU A 263 -62.92 17.22 -8.60
C LEU A 263 -63.24 17.94 -9.93
N ALA A 264 -64.50 17.82 -10.35
CA ALA A 264 -64.99 18.06 -11.71
C ALA A 264 -64.80 19.47 -12.32
N ASN A 265 -64.11 20.41 -11.66
CA ASN A 265 -64.03 21.82 -12.09
C ASN A 265 -62.60 22.43 -12.00
N HIS A 266 -61.58 21.70 -12.49
CA HIS A 266 -60.27 22.25 -12.92
C HIS A 266 -59.53 23.22 -11.96
N ARG A 267 -59.62 23.04 -10.64
CA ARG A 267 -58.69 23.66 -9.68
C ARG A 267 -57.98 22.59 -8.86
N MET A 268 -56.66 22.64 -8.81
CA MET A 268 -55.86 21.88 -7.85
C MET A 268 -55.69 22.71 -6.58
N VAL A 269 -56.01 22.14 -5.42
CA VAL A 269 -55.73 22.75 -4.11
C VAL A 269 -54.81 21.79 -3.35
N LEU A 270 -53.73 22.33 -2.79
CA LEU A 270 -52.84 21.63 -1.88
C LEU A 270 -53.53 21.55 -0.52
N ASP A 271 -54.10 20.39 -0.18
CA ASP A 271 -54.70 20.17 1.14
C ASP A 271 -53.68 19.48 2.04
N VAL A 272 -53.12 20.24 3.00
CA VAL A 272 -52.23 19.72 4.04
C VAL A 272 -53.11 19.37 5.24
N GLN A 273 -53.74 18.20 5.21
CA GLN A 273 -54.32 17.64 6.43
C GLN A 273 -53.21 16.97 7.24
N THR A 274 -52.69 17.70 8.23
CA THR A 274 -52.01 17.12 9.38
C THR A 274 -53.05 16.46 10.28
N MET A 275 -53.01 15.12 10.38
CA MET A 275 -53.72 14.39 11.44
C MET A 275 -52.72 14.03 12.54
N PRO A 276 -53.05 14.27 13.82
CA PRO A 276 -52.21 13.84 14.93
C PRO A 276 -52.49 12.37 15.20
N TYR A 277 -51.50 11.49 15.05
CA TYR A 277 -51.59 10.15 15.64
C TYR A 277 -50.84 10.15 16.97
N ASN A 278 -51.66 10.15 18.02
CA ASN A 278 -51.29 9.99 19.41
C ASN A 278 -50.98 8.50 19.65
N VAL A 279 -49.72 8.17 19.99
CA VAL A 279 -49.32 6.78 20.30
C VAL A 279 -49.54 6.52 21.79
N HIS A 280 -50.80 6.41 22.18
CA HIS A 280 -51.19 5.76 23.44
C HIS A 280 -52.34 4.80 23.15
N ASN A 281 -51.98 3.55 22.86
CA ASN A 281 -52.74 2.33 23.19
C ASN A 281 -52.00 1.11 22.59
N LEU A 282 -51.13 0.49 23.40
CA LEU A 282 -50.82 -0.93 23.24
C LEU A 282 -51.97 -1.70 23.90
N PRO A 283 -52.58 -2.70 23.24
CA PRO A 283 -53.48 -3.61 23.94
C PRO A 283 -52.66 -4.48 24.90
N GLN A 284 -53.05 -4.45 26.18
CA GLN A 284 -52.69 -5.50 27.13
C GLN A 284 -53.31 -6.81 26.64
N GLU A 285 -52.50 -7.71 26.11
CA GLU A 285 -52.88 -9.13 26.06
C GLU A 285 -52.58 -9.75 27.43
N SER A 286 -53.65 -9.97 28.19
CA SER A 286 -53.66 -10.88 29.32
C SER A 286 -54.31 -12.20 28.92
N ALA A 287 -53.59 -13.28 29.23
CA ALA A 287 -54.02 -14.64 29.54
C ALA A 287 -54.71 -15.50 28.45
N ALA A 288 -54.07 -16.63 28.10
CA ALA A 288 -54.56 -17.96 28.47
C ALA A 288 -53.53 -19.07 28.13
N ILE A 289 -53.25 -19.90 29.16
CA ILE A 289 -52.45 -21.15 29.24
C ILE A 289 -50.93 -20.98 29.31
#